data_AF-A0A447ILV0-F1
#
_entry.id   AF-A0A447ILV0-F1
#
_cell.length_a   1.000
_cell.length_b   1.000
_cell.length_c   1.000
_cell.angle_alpha   90.00
_cell.angle_beta   90.00
_cell.angle_gamma   90.00
#
_symmetry.space_group_name_H-M   'P 1'
#
loop_
_entity.id
_entity.type
_entity.pdbx_description
1 polymer ?
#
loop_
_entity_poly.entity_id
_entity_poly.type
_entity_poly.pdbx_seq_one_letter_code
_entity_poly.pdbx_strand_id
1 'polypeptide(L)'
;MWGPETAYNPVRLVNEAGAWLLHDVHGRALARMARSWSPPGGLNFLRGEVGAVVRWRKADNKEEFRAHLRRDVWEAVAPELVYG
;
A
#
# COMPACT_ATOMS: atom_id res chain seq x y z
N MET A 1 18.14 -0.51 16.94
CA MET A 1 18.04 -1.98 17.07
C MET A 1 16.72 -2.36 16.41
N TRP A 2 16.76 -2.76 15.13
CA TRP A 2 15.56 -3.09 14.34
C TRP A 2 15.33 -4.60 14.47
N GLY A 3 14.20 -4.98 15.08
CA GLY A 3 13.80 -6.38 15.29
C GLY A 3 13.05 -6.97 14.08
N PRO A 4 12.71 -8.27 14.11
CA PRO A 4 12.28 -9.09 12.97
C PRO A 4 10.84 -8.82 12.45
N GLU A 5 10.40 -7.57 12.40
CA GLU A 5 9.05 -7.19 11.93
C GLU A 5 8.90 -7.19 10.40
N THR A 6 9.91 -7.58 9.63
CA THR A 6 9.79 -7.81 8.17
C THR A 6 9.00 -9.09 7.84
N ALA A 7 7.97 -9.41 8.62
CA ALA A 7 6.96 -10.36 8.22
C ALA A 7 6.07 -9.64 7.19
N TYR A 8 6.29 -9.95 5.91
CA TYR A 8 5.42 -9.61 4.80
C TYR A 8 3.95 -9.62 5.23
N ASN A 9 3.30 -8.45 5.25
CA ASN A 9 1.95 -8.33 5.77
C ASN A 9 0.95 -8.73 4.67
N PRO A 10 0.23 -9.85 4.78
CA PRO A 10 -0.64 -10.31 3.71
C PRO A 10 -1.79 -9.34 3.49
N VAL A 11 -2.14 -9.12 2.23
CA VAL A 11 -3.28 -8.29 1.85
C VAL A 11 -4.21 -9.04 0.92
N ARG A 12 -5.50 -8.71 1.03
CA ARG A 12 -6.54 -9.21 0.14
C ARG A 12 -7.01 -8.09 -0.78
N LEU A 13 -7.29 -8.42 -2.02
CA LEU A 13 -7.92 -7.49 -2.96
C LEU A 13 -9.43 -7.73 -2.99
N VAL A 14 -10.21 -6.69 -2.70
CA VAL A 14 -11.68 -6.75 -2.62
C VAL A 14 -12.28 -5.69 -3.52
N ASN A 15 -13.34 -6.03 -4.26
CA ASN A 15 -14.15 -5.03 -4.96
C ASN A 15 -15.35 -4.65 -4.09
N GLU A 16 -15.40 -3.40 -3.65
CA GLU A 16 -16.52 -2.85 -2.87
C GLU A 16 -17.15 -1.70 -3.64
N ALA A 17 -18.43 -1.83 -3.99
CA ALA A 17 -19.19 -0.81 -4.72
C ALA A 17 -18.47 -0.26 -5.97
N GLY A 18 -17.73 -1.11 -6.69
CA GLY A 18 -16.98 -0.74 -7.89
C GLY A 18 -15.59 -0.13 -7.63
N ALA A 19 -15.15 -0.04 -6.38
CA ALA A 19 -13.79 0.35 -6.02
C ALA A 19 -12.97 -0.87 -5.58
N TRP A 20 -11.72 -0.96 -6.03
CA TRP A 20 -10.79 -1.97 -5.57
C TRP A 20 -10.06 -1.50 -4.31
N LEU A 21 -10.15 -2.29 -3.24
CA LEU A 21 -9.53 -2.03 -1.94
C LEU A 21 -8.54 -3.14 -1.60
N LEU A 22 -7.45 -2.74 -0.94
CA LEU A 22 -6.53 -3.67 -0.28
C LEU A 22 -6.89 -3.75 1.20
N HIS A 23 -7.25 -4.93 1.67
CA HIS A 23 -7.59 -5.20 3.06
C HIS A 23 -6.45 -5.96 3.76
N ASP A 24 -6.23 -5.64 5.03
CA ASP A 24 -5.39 -6.48 5.88
C ASP A 24 -6.07 -7.81 6.23
N VAL A 25 -5.36 -8.68 6.96
CA VAL A 25 -5.88 -9.99 7.41
C VAL A 25 -7.11 -9.88 8.33
N HIS A 26 -7.36 -8.72 8.93
CA HIS A 26 -8.51 -8.45 9.78
C HIS A 26 -9.69 -7.83 9.00
N GLY A 27 -9.55 -7.67 7.68
CA GLY A 27 -10.58 -7.07 6.83
C GLY A 27 -10.63 -5.55 6.87
N ARG A 28 -9.62 -4.88 7.46
CA ARG A 28 -9.56 -3.41 7.48
C ARG A 28 -8.97 -2.91 6.17
N ALA A 29 -9.61 -1.91 5.57
CA ALA A 29 -9.10 -1.26 4.36
C ALA A 29 -7.79 -0.51 4.66
N LEU A 30 -6.70 -0.94 4.03
CA LEU A 30 -5.38 -0.31 4.08
C LEU A 30 -5.22 0.73 2.97
N ALA A 31 -5.72 0.41 1.78
CA ALA A 31 -5.58 1.27 0.62
C ALA A 31 -6.75 1.10 -0.34
N ARG A 32 -6.92 2.12 -1.17
CA ARG A 32 -7.86 2.14 -2.28
C ARG A 32 -7.09 2.34 -3.57
N MET A 33 -7.36 1.49 -4.56
CA MET A 33 -6.76 1.60 -5.89
C MET A 33 -7.37 2.78 -6.65
N ALA A 34 -6.64 3.28 -7.66
CA ALA A 34 -7.16 4.31 -8.55
C ALA A 34 -8.47 3.84 -9.23
N ARG A 35 -9.38 4.77 -9.54
CA ARG A 35 -10.68 4.44 -10.12
C ARG A 35 -10.59 3.72 -11.48
N SER A 36 -9.55 4.01 -12.25
CA SER A 36 -9.28 3.38 -13.55
C SER A 36 -8.51 2.06 -13.45
N TRP A 37 -8.08 1.67 -12.26
CA TRP A 37 -7.33 0.45 -12.05
C TRP A 37 -8.27 -0.74 -11.91
N SER A 38 -7.88 -1.89 -12.47
CA SER A 38 -8.53 -3.18 -12.28
C SER A 38 -7.48 -4.28 -12.24
N PRO A 39 -7.79 -5.45 -11.64
CA PRO A 39 -7.01 -6.66 -11.86
C PRO A 39 -6.81 -6.93 -13.35
N PRO A 40 -5.71 -7.61 -13.73
CA PRO A 40 -5.57 -8.16 -15.07
C PRO A 40 -6.77 -9.05 -15.41
N GLY A 41 -7.38 -8.86 -16.58
CA GLY A 41 -8.53 -9.64 -17.02
C GLY A 41 -8.17 -11.11 -17.22
N GLY A 42 -9.06 -12.01 -16.79
CA GLY A 42 -8.89 -13.46 -16.99
C GLY A 42 -7.89 -14.15 -16.07
N LEU A 43 -7.26 -13.43 -15.14
CA LEU A 43 -6.37 -14.01 -14.13
C LEU A 43 -7.00 -13.94 -12.73
N ASN A 44 -6.71 -14.95 -11.92
CA ASN A 44 -7.12 -14.98 -10.53
C ASN A 44 -6.08 -14.30 -9.65
N PHE A 45 -6.54 -13.59 -8.62
CA PHE A 45 -5.66 -13.07 -7.58
C PHE A 45 -5.17 -14.23 -6.70
N LEU A 46 -3.87 -14.51 -6.73
CA LEU A 46 -3.27 -15.63 -6.01
C LEU A 46 -2.80 -15.23 -4.61
N ARG A 47 -2.15 -14.07 -4.51
CA ARG A 47 -1.55 -13.56 -3.27
C ARG A 47 -1.29 -12.07 -3.38
N GLY A 48 -1.35 -11.38 -2.25
CA GLY A 48 -0.77 -10.06 -2.11
C GLY A 48 -0.11 -9.88 -0.77
N GLU A 49 0.92 -9.05 -0.75
CA GLU A 49 1.63 -8.68 0.47
C GLU A 49 2.17 -7.26 0.41
N VAL A 50 2.39 -6.65 1.57
CA VAL A 50 3.21 -5.44 1.67
C VAL A 50 4.68 -5.85 1.58
N GLY A 51 5.33 -5.54 0.46
CA GLY A 51 6.74 -5.85 0.22
C GLY A 51 7.70 -4.84 0.83
N ALA A 52 7.27 -3.58 1.01
CA ALA A 52 8.05 -2.56 1.69
C ALA A 52 7.17 -1.47 2.31
N VAL A 53 7.64 -0.93 3.44
CA VAL A 53 7.13 0.31 4.05
C VAL A 53 8.30 1.26 4.21
N VAL A 54 8.22 2.42 3.54
CA VAL A 54 9.25 3.46 3.65
C VAL A 54 8.65 4.64 4.40
N ARG A 55 9.16 4.88 5.62
CA ARG A 55 8.79 6.05 6.41
C ARG A 55 9.61 7.25 5.95
N TRP A 56 8.93 8.30 5.49
CA TRP A 56 9.53 9.57 5.11
C TRP A 56 9.14 10.66 6.10
N ARG A 57 10.09 11.51 6.44
CA ARG A 57 9.84 12.74 7.20
C ARG A 57 9.94 13.93 6.27
N LYS A 58 9.23 14.99 6.61
CA LYS A 58 9.31 16.29 5.94
C LYS A 58 10.76 16.81 5.86
N ALA A 59 11.55 16.55 6.91
CA ALA A 59 12.97 16.90 6.95
C ALA A 59 13.83 16.15 5.91
N ASP A 60 13.43 14.96 5.50
CA ASP A 60 14.14 14.14 4.51
C ASP A 60 13.96 14.67 3.06
N ASN A 61 13.14 15.71 2.86
CA ASN A 61 12.86 16.33 1.56
C ASN A 61 13.68 17.63 1.37
N LYS A 62 13.91 18.02 0.11
CA LYS A 62 14.53 19.32 -0.23
C LYS A 62 13.70 20.47 0.34
N GLU A 63 14.38 21.54 0.75
CA GLU A 63 13.78 22.68 1.45
C GLU A 63 12.61 23.30 0.68
N GLU A 64 12.75 23.44 -0.65
CA GLU A 64 11.71 23.96 -1.56
C GLU A 64 10.38 23.19 -1.50
N PHE A 65 10.39 21.89 -1.17
CA PHE A 65 9.18 21.08 -1.08
C PHE A 65 8.56 21.06 0.33
N ARG A 66 9.30 21.46 1.37
CA ARG A 66 8.84 21.35 2.76
C ARG A 66 7.59 22.18 3.02
N ALA A 67 7.49 23.40 2.47
CA ALA A 67 6.33 24.26 2.67
C ALA A 67 5.02 23.65 2.11
N HIS A 68 5.12 22.77 1.10
CA HIS A 68 3.97 22.12 0.46
C HIS A 68 3.53 20.84 1.18
N LEU A 69 4.38 20.27 2.03
CA LEU A 69 4.10 19.04 2.77
C LEU A 69 3.25 19.35 4.02
N ARG A 70 2.05 18.75 4.03
CA ARG A 70 1.03 18.94 5.09
C ARG A 70 1.19 18.02 6.31
N ARG A 71 2.16 17.10 6.27
CA ARG A 71 2.46 16.15 7.33
C ARG A 71 3.96 16.10 7.57
N ASP A 72 4.36 15.94 8.82
CA ASP A 72 5.77 15.82 9.19
C ASP A 72 6.33 14.42 8.93
N VAL A 73 5.45 13.43 8.88
CA VAL A 73 5.78 12.01 8.65
C VAL A 73 4.69 11.38 7.79
N TRP A 74 5.10 10.53 6.85
CA TRP A 74 4.21 9.63 6.12
C TRP A 74 4.93 8.33 5.78
N GLU A 75 4.16 7.31 5.43
CA GLU A 75 4.67 6.00 5.04
C GLU A 75 4.23 5.71 3.61
N ALA A 76 5.19 5.31 2.77
CA ALA A 76 4.93 4.76 1.44
C ALA A 76 4.90 3.24 1.55
N VAL A 77 3.76 2.64 1.22
CA VAL A 77 3.54 1.20 1.24
C VAL A 77 3.59 0.69 -0.19
N ALA A 78 4.47 -0.28 -0.47
CA ALA A 78 4.59 -0.93 -1.78
C ALA A 78 4.02 -2.36 -1.70
N PRO A 79 2.78 -2.60 -2.17
CA PRO A 79 2.23 -3.93 -2.23
C PRO A 79 2.71 -4.69 -3.47
N GLU A 80 2.98 -5.98 -3.31
CA GLU A 80 3.17 -6.94 -4.40
C GLU A 80 1.86 -7.72 -4.58
N LEU A 81 1.35 -7.78 -5.82
CA LEU A 81 0.10 -8.47 -6.16
C LEU A 81 0.38 -9.51 -7.25
N VAL A 82 0.16 -10.79 -6.92
CA VAL A 82 0.46 -11.94 -7.79
C VAL A 82 -0.83 -12.48 -8.41
N TYR A 83 -0.81 -12.72 -9.72
CA TYR A 83 -1.94 -13.22 -10.51
C TYR A 83 -1.53 -14.42 -11.36
N GLY A 84 -2.48 -15.33 -11.66
CA GLY A 84 -2.26 -16.48 -12.55
C GLY A 84 -3.54 -17.22 -12.91
#